data_AF-A0A2H5WB09-F1
#
_entry.id   AF-A0A2H5WB09-F1
#
_cell.length_a   1.000
_cell.length_b   1.000
_cell.length_c   1.000
_cell.angle_alpha   90.00
_cell.angle_beta   90.00
_cell.angle_gamma   90.00
#
_symmetry.space_group_name_H-M   'P 1'
#
loop_
_entity.id
_entity.type
_entity.pdbx_description
1 polymer ?
#
loop_
_entity_poly.entity_id
_entity_poly.type
_entity_poly.pdbx_seq_one_letter_code
_entity_poly.pdbx_strand_id
1 'polypeptide(L)'
;MGRIIDLEAWRRERRLVAREVPDEVAQRPLRRLEEAVRRLDRAVRRGTGRLSSRVEQELMVIMGLVAAGRPAEAAERAERLAERLEHPSAGAL
;
A
#
# COMPACT_ATOMS: atom_id res chain seq x y z
N MET A 1 -9.21 33.10 18.13
CA MET A 1 -8.17 32.60 19.06
C MET A 1 -7.69 31.24 18.55
N GLY A 2 -6.72 31.22 17.62
CA GLY A 2 -6.22 30.00 16.99
C GLY A 2 -5.20 29.30 17.90
N ARG A 3 -5.45 28.03 18.23
CA ARG A 3 -4.56 27.22 19.05
C ARG A 3 -3.35 26.85 18.19
N ILE A 4 -2.23 27.54 18.36
CA ILE A 4 -0.96 27.22 17.69
C ILE A 4 -0.57 25.83 18.17
N ILE A 5 -0.69 24.83 17.30
CA ILE A 5 -0.25 23.46 17.60
C ILE A 5 1.26 23.50 17.68
N ASP A 6 1.80 23.17 18.85
CA ASP A 6 3.23 22.97 19.03
C ASP A 6 3.65 21.75 18.20
N LEU A 7 4.24 22.03 17.04
CA LEU A 7 4.68 21.04 16.07
C LEU A 7 5.84 20.17 16.60
N GLU A 8 6.59 20.65 17.59
CA GLU A 8 7.66 19.87 18.21
C GLU A 8 7.11 18.91 19.26
N ALA A 9 6.16 19.35 20.09
CA ALA A 9 5.44 18.50 21.03
C ALA A 9 4.70 17.38 20.28
N TRP A 10 4.00 17.71 19.19
CA TRP A 10 3.30 16.72 18.36
C TRP A 10 4.25 15.72 17.71
N ARG A 11 5.42 16.15 17.19
CA ARG A 11 6.42 15.24 16.63
C ARG A 11 7.07 14.34 17.69
N ARG A 12 7.34 14.87 18.88
CA ARG A 12 7.92 14.12 20.00
C ARG A 12 6.96 13.03 20.47
N GLU A 13 5.70 13.37 20.67
CA GLU A 13 4.65 12.43 21.08
C GLU A 13 4.48 11.32 20.05
N ARG A 14 4.43 11.65 18.75
CA ARG A 14 4.38 10.64 17.67
C ARG A 14 5.58 9.70 17.67
N ARG A 15 6.77 10.16 18.02
CA ARG A 15 7.99 9.34 18.04
C ARG A 15 8.02 8.38 19.23
N LEU A 16 7.47 8.80 20.38
CA LEU A 16 7.31 7.95 21.56
C LEU A 16 6.28 6.85 21.29
N VAL A 17 5.11 7.23 20.77
CA VAL A 17 4.08 6.27 20.36
C VAL A 17 4.64 5.26 19.37
N ALA A 18 5.35 5.69 18.32
CA ALA A 18 5.96 4.78 17.34
C ALA A 18 6.98 3.80 17.93
N ARG A 19 7.60 4.13 19.07
CA ARG A 19 8.56 3.28 19.78
C ARG A 19 7.88 2.27 20.73
N GLU A 20 6.65 2.55 21.14
CA GLU A 20 5.81 1.69 21.98
C GLU A 20 4.90 0.76 21.16
N VAL A 21 4.70 1.04 19.87
CA VAL A 21 3.94 0.16 18.98
C VAL A 21 4.67 -1.20 18.89
N PRO A 22 4.01 -2.32 19.23
CA PRO A 22 4.60 -3.64 19.08
C PRO A 22 5.02 -3.90 17.62
N ASP A 23 6.16 -4.55 17.44
CA ASP A 23 6.73 -4.92 16.14
C ASP A 23 5.69 -5.59 15.21
N GLU A 24 4.80 -6.39 15.78
CA GLU A 24 3.70 -7.06 15.06
C GLU A 24 2.73 -6.08 14.38
N VAL A 25 2.42 -4.96 15.03
CA VAL A 25 1.54 -3.91 14.48
C VAL A 25 2.29 -3.11 13.42
N ALA A 26 3.60 -2.86 13.62
CA ALA A 26 4.46 -2.22 12.64
C ALA A 26 4.69 -3.07 11.38
N GLN A 27 4.68 -4.40 11.51
CA GLN A 27 4.83 -5.36 10.41
C GLN A 27 3.53 -5.67 9.67
N ARG A 28 2.36 -5.36 10.25
CA ARG A 28 1.05 -5.61 9.63
C ARG A 28 0.92 -5.01 8.20
N PRO A 29 1.36 -3.77 7.93
CA PRO A 29 1.36 -3.22 6.57
C PRO A 29 2.21 -4.03 5.59
N LEU A 30 3.36 -4.53 6.03
CA LEU A 30 4.26 -5.32 5.19
C LEU A 30 3.64 -6.68 4.86
N ARG A 31 3.05 -7.37 5.85
CA ARG A 31 2.34 -8.64 5.61
C ARG A 31 1.16 -8.47 4.64
N ARG A 32 0.38 -7.40 4.78
CA ARG A 32 -0.71 -7.07 3.85
C ARG A 32 -0.19 -6.83 2.43
N LEU A 33 0.91 -6.09 2.30
CA LEU A 33 1.56 -5.86 1.02
C LEU A 33 2.02 -7.18 0.38
N GLU A 34 2.68 -8.06 1.13
CA GLU A 34 3.13 -9.37 0.63
C GLU A 34 1.96 -10.22 0.13
N GLU A 35 0.85 -10.24 0.87
CA GLU A 35 -0.36 -10.97 0.48
C GLU A 35 -0.99 -10.37 -0.79
N ALA A 36 -1.08 -9.05 -0.87
CA ALA A 36 -1.58 -8.35 -2.06
C ALA A 36 -0.70 -8.61 -3.29
N VAL A 37 0.63 -8.59 -3.14
CA VAL A 37 1.58 -8.92 -4.22
C VAL A 37 1.42 -10.38 -4.67
N ARG A 38 1.22 -11.32 -3.74
CA ARG A 38 0.94 -12.73 -4.10
C ARG A 38 -0.36 -12.87 -4.89
N ARG A 39 -1.40 -12.12 -4.55
CA ARG A 39 -2.66 -12.08 -5.33
C ARG A 39 -2.42 -11.50 -6.73
N LEU A 40 -1.68 -10.39 -6.83
CA LEU A 40 -1.31 -9.78 -8.10
C LEU A 40 -0.54 -10.75 -9.00
N ASP A 41 0.48 -11.44 -8.50
CA ASP A 41 1.24 -12.43 -9.29
C ASP A 41 0.34 -13.52 -9.87
N ARG A 42 -0.61 -14.05 -9.08
CA ARG A 42 -1.59 -15.03 -9.55
C ARG A 42 -2.53 -14.47 -10.62
N ALA A 43 -3.05 -13.26 -10.41
CA ALA A 43 -3.96 -12.61 -11.35
C ALA A 43 -3.27 -12.31 -12.69
N VAL A 44 -2.03 -11.81 -12.64
CA VAL A 44 -1.21 -11.51 -13.82
C VAL A 44 -0.87 -12.79 -14.59
N ARG A 45 -0.47 -13.87 -13.91
CA ARG A 45 -0.18 -15.17 -14.55
C ARG A 45 -1.39 -15.81 -15.23
N ARG A 46 -2.61 -15.51 -14.78
CA ARG A 46 -3.86 -15.98 -15.42
C ARG A 46 -4.22 -15.16 -16.67
N GLY A 47 -3.66 -13.97 -16.84
CA GLY A 47 -3.85 -13.14 -18.02
C GLY A 47 -3.08 -13.67 -19.24
N THR A 48 -3.45 -13.21 -20.45
CA THR A 48 -2.88 -13.62 -21.74
C THR A 48 -1.45 -13.10 -22.01
N GLY A 49 -0.68 -12.82 -20.95
CA GLY A 49 0.72 -12.42 -21.04
C GLY A 49 0.96 -10.95 -21.39
N ARG A 50 -0.08 -10.13 -21.58
CA ARG A 50 0.05 -8.68 -21.78
C ARG A 50 -0.72 -7.91 -20.71
N LEU A 51 0.01 -7.16 -19.89
CA LEU A 51 -0.57 -6.20 -18.96
C LEU A 51 -1.09 -4.99 -19.74
N SER A 52 -2.18 -4.39 -19.29
CA SER A 52 -2.57 -3.08 -19.81
C SER A 52 -1.60 -2.02 -19.26
N SER A 53 -1.33 -0.97 -20.03
CA SER A 53 -0.43 0.12 -19.60
C SER A 53 -0.87 0.75 -18.28
N ARG A 54 -2.17 0.70 -17.96
CA ARG A 54 -2.72 1.17 -16.69
C ARG A 54 -2.29 0.29 -15.51
N VAL A 55 -2.25 -1.03 -15.69
CA VAL A 55 -1.79 -1.96 -14.64
C VAL A 55 -0.29 -1.78 -14.41
N GLU A 56 0.50 -1.62 -15.47
CA GLU A 56 1.94 -1.36 -15.36
C GLU A 56 2.24 -0.06 -14.60
N GLN A 57 1.50 1.02 -14.89
CA GLN A 57 1.62 2.28 -14.15
C GLN A 57 1.31 2.11 -12.66
N GLU A 58 0.23 1.39 -12.33
CA GLU A 58 -0.13 1.13 -10.92
C GLU A 58 0.95 0.31 -10.19
N LEU A 59 1.54 -0.69 -10.86
CA LEU A 59 2.68 -1.44 -10.32
C LEU A 59 3.90 -0.54 -10.07
N MET A 60 4.20 0.38 -10.99
CA MET A 60 5.28 1.37 -10.78
C MET A 60 5.03 2.28 -9.58
N VAL A 61 3.78 2.73 -9.38
CA VAL A 61 3.41 3.54 -8.21
C VAL A 61 3.59 2.73 -6.92
N ILE A 62 3.15 1.47 -6.90
CA ILE A 62 3.32 0.59 -5.74
C ILE A 62 4.81 0.41 -5.41
N MET A 63 5.67 0.16 -6.42
CA MET A 63 7.12 0.07 -6.23
C MET A 63 7.72 1.36 -5.65
N GLY A 64 7.27 2.53 -6.15
CA GLY A 64 7.70 3.83 -5.62
C GLY A 64 7.32 4.02 -4.14
N LEU A 65 6.12 3.58 -3.74
CA LEU A 65 5.68 3.64 -2.34
C LEU A 65 6.50 2.71 -1.43
N VAL A 66 6.85 1.52 -1.92
CA VAL A 66 7.72 0.58 -1.19
C VAL A 66 9.11 1.18 -1.01
N ALA A 67 9.71 1.71 -2.08
CA ALA A 67 11.03 2.35 -2.05
C ALA A 67 11.06 3.57 -1.11
N ALA A 68 9.95 4.29 -0.99
CA ALA A 68 9.80 5.42 -0.09
C ALA A 68 9.52 5.03 1.38
N GLY A 69 9.50 3.73 1.71
CA GLY A 69 9.21 3.27 3.07
C GLY A 69 7.76 3.49 3.51
N ARG A 70 6.81 3.47 2.56
CA ARG A 70 5.36 3.67 2.80
C ARG A 70 4.57 2.37 2.57
N PRO A 71 4.83 1.30 3.34
CA PRO A 71 4.25 -0.03 3.09
C PRO A 71 2.73 -0.07 3.25
N ALA A 72 2.14 0.76 4.12
CA ALA A 72 0.68 0.80 4.31
C ALA A 72 -0.06 1.29 3.05
N GLU A 73 0.47 2.33 2.41
CA GLU A 73 -0.12 2.88 1.19
C GLU A 73 0.14 1.98 -0.02
N ALA A 74 1.33 1.37 -0.07
CA ALA A 74 1.66 0.34 -1.05
C ALA A 74 0.68 -0.84 -0.95
N ALA A 75 0.40 -1.31 0.27
CA ALA A 75 -0.54 -2.40 0.53
C ALA A 75 -1.96 -2.05 0.06
N GLU A 76 -2.50 -0.91 0.48
CA GLU A 76 -3.85 -0.48 0.09
C GLU A 76 -4.00 -0.37 -1.43
N ARG A 77 -2.96 0.10 -2.12
CA ARG A 77 -2.99 0.23 -3.58
C ARG A 77 -2.84 -1.12 -4.28
N ALA A 78 -1.99 -2.01 -3.77
CA ALA A 78 -1.86 -3.37 -4.27
C ALA A 78 -3.14 -4.19 -4.10
N GLU A 79 -3.82 -4.05 -2.95
CA GLU A 79 -5.11 -4.70 -2.67
C GLU A 79 -6.17 -4.28 -3.69
N ARG A 80 -6.37 -2.96 -3.90
CA ARG A 80 -7.32 -2.47 -4.90
C ARG A 80 -6.98 -2.91 -6.32
N LEU A 81 -5.69 -2.96 -6.68
CA LEU A 81 -5.27 -3.44 -7.99
C LEU A 81 -5.60 -4.93 -8.15
N ALA A 82 -5.36 -5.73 -7.12
CA ALA A 82 -5.68 -7.15 -7.12
C ALA A 82 -7.20 -7.37 -7.26
N GLU A 83 -8.02 -6.67 -6.48
CA GLU A 83 -9.48 -6.74 -6.57
C GLU A 83 -9.99 -6.44 -7.98
N ARG A 84 -9.44 -5.42 -8.65
CA ARG A 84 -9.81 -5.05 -10.02
C ARG A 84 -9.41 -6.10 -11.05
N LEU A 85 -8.27 -6.75 -10.88
CA LEU A 85 -7.81 -7.81 -11.78
C LEU A 85 -8.57 -9.11 -11.57
N GLU A 86 -9.00 -9.40 -10.34
CA GLU A 86 -9.82 -10.56 -10.00
C GLU A 86 -11.28 -10.37 -10.44
N HIS A 87 -11.79 -9.13 -10.46
CA HIS A 87 -13.17 -8.79 -10.81
C HIS A 87 -13.22 -7.75 -11.95
N PRO A 88 -12.84 -8.12 -13.19
CA PRO A 88 -12.80 -7.19 -14.32
C PRO A 88 -14.15 -6.52 -14.65
N SER A 89 -15.27 -7.09 -14.16
CA SER A 89 -16.62 -6.56 -14.32
C SER A 89 -16.96 -5.40 -13.36
N ALA A 90 -16.17 -5.18 -12.29
CA ALA A 90 -16.47 -4.19 -11.24
C ALA A 90 -15.92 -2.78 -11.52
N GLY A 91 -15.20 -2.59 -12.63
CA GLY A 91 -14.74 -1.29 -13.05
C GLY A 91 -14.54 -1.28 -14.55
N ALA A 92 -15.51 -0.69 -15.25
CA ALA A 92 -15.47 -0.46 -16.68
C ALA A 92 -14.06 -0.04 -17.14
N LEU A 93 -13.51 -0.85 -18.05
CA LEU A 93 -12.41 -0.48 -18.92
C LEU A 93 -12.88 0.61 -19.89
#